data_AF-B4VVZ5-F1
#
_entry.id   AF-B4VVZ5-F1
#
_cell.length_a   1.000
_cell.length_b   1.000
_cell.length_c   1.000
_cell.angle_alpha   90.00
_cell.angle_beta   90.00
_cell.angle_gamma   90.00
#
_symmetry.space_group_name_H-M   'P 1'
#
loop_
_entity.id
_entity.type
_entity.pdbx_description
1 polymer ?
#
loop_
_entity_poly.entity_id
_entity_poly.type
_entity_poly.pdbx_seq_one_letter_code
_entity_poly.pdbx_strand_id
1 'polypeptide(L)'
;MLGLSELKQTKVYQEAKQEGLTEGRQEGLEEGELKAKLTAIPRMLQFGLSLEQIAQLQDLPVDVVQHTSHLFHKQNVAAFVELLHHQRSLFSPQDLAELAFLIQPLPDKIEDLSCAIAQWCKQEGHAAQLMAWRQIRSGLLSAMVEKLLGRNSDTQETPSVSVNKAMVQNAIESGESFE
;
A
#
# COMPACT_ATOMS: atom_id res chain seq x y z
N MET A 1 10.36 52.29 1.60
CA MET A 1 10.20 50.81 1.58
C MET A 1 10.34 50.38 0.13
N LEU A 2 11.12 49.33 -0.15
CA LEU A 2 11.22 48.76 -1.51
C LEU A 2 9.86 48.21 -1.95
N GLY A 3 9.41 48.59 -3.14
CA GLY A 3 8.18 48.04 -3.73
C GLY A 3 8.39 46.60 -4.24
N LEU A 4 7.32 45.79 -4.32
CA LEU A 4 7.39 44.41 -4.83
C LEU A 4 7.98 44.31 -6.25
N SER A 5 7.74 45.32 -7.10
CA SER A 5 8.28 45.39 -8.46
C SER A 5 9.79 45.64 -8.47
N GLU A 6 10.29 46.48 -7.56
CA GLU A 6 11.72 46.78 -7.41
C GLU A 6 12.46 45.58 -6.80
N LEU A 7 11.84 44.91 -5.82
CA LEU A 7 12.37 43.68 -5.22
C LEU A 7 12.60 42.60 -6.27
N LYS A 8 11.66 42.38 -7.19
CA LYS A 8 11.79 41.39 -8.28
C LYS A 8 12.93 41.67 -9.26
N GLN A 9 13.34 42.93 -9.37
CA GLN A 9 14.47 43.36 -10.21
C GLN A 9 15.82 43.23 -9.49
N THR A 10 15.82 43.06 -8.17
CA THR A 10 17.07 42.84 -7.43
C THR A 10 17.71 41.51 -7.84
N LYS A 11 19.05 41.49 -7.85
CA LYS A 11 19.82 40.25 -8.07
C LYS A 11 19.46 39.17 -7.06
N VAL A 12 19.30 39.57 -5.80
CA VAL A 12 18.93 38.66 -4.69
C VAL A 12 17.62 37.93 -4.97
N TYR A 13 16.59 38.61 -5.47
CA TYR A 13 15.33 37.94 -5.82
C TYR A 13 15.47 36.98 -7.00
N GLN A 14 16.24 37.35 -8.02
CA GLN A 14 16.46 36.50 -9.19
C GLN A 14 17.26 35.25 -8.84
N GLU A 15 18.30 35.42 -8.03
CA GLU A 15 19.12 34.34 -7.47
C GLU A 15 18.26 33.43 -6.61
N ALA A 16 17.52 33.96 -5.63
CA ALA A 16 16.64 33.16 -4.78
C ALA A 16 15.55 32.41 -5.58
N LYS A 17 14.99 33.02 -6.63
CA LYS A 17 14.04 32.35 -7.52
C LYS A 17 14.71 31.22 -8.30
N GLN A 18 15.92 31.45 -8.80
CA GLN A 18 16.66 30.45 -9.56
C GLN A 18 17.09 29.28 -8.67
N GLU A 19 17.58 29.58 -7.46
CA GLU A 19 17.94 28.62 -6.42
C GLU A 19 16.74 27.76 -6.03
N GLY A 20 15.60 28.37 -5.71
CA GLY A 20 14.38 27.62 -5.38
C GLY A 20 13.85 26.75 -6.54
N LEU A 21 14.05 27.17 -7.80
CA LEU A 21 13.72 26.33 -8.95
C LEU A 21 14.68 25.15 -9.12
N THR A 22 15.96 25.33 -8.81
CA THR A 22 16.95 24.25 -8.86
C THR A 22 16.77 23.27 -7.72
N GLU A 23 16.57 23.75 -6.49
CA GLU A 23 16.31 22.93 -5.31
C GLU A 23 15.02 22.13 -5.49
N GLY A 24 13.91 22.79 -5.84
CA GLY A 24 12.63 22.10 -6.04
C GLY A 24 12.65 21.08 -7.19
N ARG A 25 13.48 21.29 -8.22
CA ARG A 25 13.70 20.28 -9.26
C ARG A 25 14.47 19.08 -8.72
N GLN A 26 15.53 19.32 -7.94
CA GLN A 26 16.35 18.26 -7.38
C GLN A 26 15.55 17.42 -6.39
N GLU A 27 14.84 18.06 -5.46
CA GLU A 27 13.94 17.39 -4.52
C GLU A 27 12.87 16.56 -5.24
N GLY A 28 12.22 17.14 -6.26
CA GLY A 28 11.20 16.42 -7.04
C GLY A 28 11.73 15.21 -7.80
N LEU A 29 13.00 15.23 -8.25
CA LEU A 29 13.64 14.08 -8.89
C LEU A 29 13.96 12.99 -7.88
N GLU A 30 14.54 13.34 -6.74
CA GLU A 30 14.88 12.40 -5.66
C GLU A 30 13.63 11.74 -5.09
N GLU A 31 12.58 12.53 -4.82
CA GLU A 31 11.27 12.01 -4.39
C GLU A 31 10.65 11.08 -5.44
N GLY A 32 10.70 11.47 -6.72
CA GLY A 32 10.15 10.68 -7.82
C GLY A 32 10.85 9.32 -7.96
N GLU A 33 12.18 9.30 -7.80
CA GLU A 33 12.97 8.08 -7.80
C GLU A 33 12.61 7.17 -6.62
N LEU A 34 12.57 7.73 -5.40
CA LEU A 34 12.22 6.96 -4.20
C LEU A 34 10.79 6.41 -4.30
N LYS A 35 9.83 7.21 -4.76
CA LYS A 35 8.45 6.79 -5.02
C LYS A 35 8.38 5.61 -5.99
N ALA A 36 9.13 5.67 -7.08
CA ALA A 36 9.19 4.59 -8.07
C ALA A 36 9.75 3.29 -7.45
N LYS A 37 10.83 3.40 -6.66
CA LYS A 37 11.42 2.25 -5.95
C LYS A 37 10.43 1.62 -4.97
N LEU A 38 9.80 2.42 -4.10
CA LEU A 38 8.84 1.93 -3.10
C LEU A 38 7.61 1.28 -3.73
N THR A 39 7.09 1.86 -4.82
CA THR A 39 5.93 1.28 -5.54
C THR A 39 6.25 -0.02 -6.28
N ALA A 40 7.52 -0.27 -6.62
CA ALA A 40 7.95 -1.50 -7.27
C ALA A 40 8.06 -2.71 -6.32
N ILE A 41 8.40 -2.48 -5.04
CA ILE A 41 8.60 -3.52 -4.02
C ILE A 41 7.47 -4.57 -4.00
N PRO A 42 6.17 -4.19 -3.92
CA PRO A 42 5.05 -5.13 -3.97
C PRO A 42 5.09 -6.12 -5.14
N ARG A 43 5.51 -5.65 -6.32
CA ARG A 43 5.55 -6.47 -7.52
C ARG A 43 6.72 -7.45 -7.47
N MET A 44 7.86 -7.02 -6.94
CA MET A 44 9.03 -7.87 -6.73
C MET A 44 8.75 -9.00 -5.74
N LEU A 45 8.08 -8.71 -4.63
CA LEU A 45 7.61 -9.72 -3.67
C LEU A 45 6.70 -10.76 -4.34
N GLN A 46 5.77 -10.32 -5.19
CA GLN A 46 4.87 -11.22 -5.92
C GLN A 46 5.61 -12.14 -6.90
N PHE A 47 6.80 -11.75 -7.36
CA PHE A 47 7.68 -12.56 -8.21
C PHE A 47 8.65 -13.43 -7.40
N GLY A 48 8.56 -13.42 -6.07
CA GLY A 48 9.34 -14.30 -5.20
C GLY A 48 10.74 -13.79 -4.88
N LEU A 49 11.02 -12.50 -5.09
CA LEU A 49 12.28 -11.90 -4.66
C LEU A 49 12.31 -11.78 -3.14
N SER A 50 13.45 -12.09 -2.53
CA SER A 50 13.72 -11.87 -1.10
C SER A 50 13.91 -10.39 -0.77
N LEU A 51 13.74 -10.01 0.50
CA LEU A 51 13.92 -8.63 0.94
C LEU A 51 15.34 -8.13 0.66
N GLU A 52 16.33 -9.00 0.80
CA GLU A 52 17.74 -8.72 0.54
C GLU A 52 17.98 -8.49 -0.96
N GLN A 53 17.38 -9.30 -1.83
CA GLN A 53 17.46 -9.10 -3.28
C GLN A 53 16.77 -7.80 -3.71
N ILE A 54 15.63 -7.48 -3.11
CA ILE A 54 14.89 -6.24 -3.40
C ILE A 54 15.73 -5.03 -2.97
N ALA A 55 16.29 -5.05 -1.77
CA ALA A 55 17.18 -4.02 -1.26
C ALA A 55 18.36 -3.79 -2.21
N GLN A 56 19.02 -4.87 -2.65
CA GLN A 56 20.13 -4.80 -3.60
C GLN A 56 19.70 -4.26 -4.97
N LEU A 57 18.58 -4.73 -5.53
CA LEU A 57 18.11 -4.33 -6.86
C LEU A 57 17.57 -2.90 -6.90
N GLN A 58 17.09 -2.38 -5.79
CA GLN A 58 16.54 -1.03 -5.69
C GLN A 58 17.52 -0.03 -5.10
N ASP A 59 18.71 -0.48 -4.69
CA ASP A 59 19.68 0.33 -3.94
C ASP A 59 19.00 1.03 -2.75
N LEU A 60 18.30 0.22 -1.95
CA LEU A 60 17.56 0.66 -0.77
C LEU A 60 18.10 -0.04 0.48
N PRO A 61 18.06 0.64 1.65
CA PRO A 61 18.32 -0.01 2.93
C PRO A 61 17.33 -1.17 3.17
N VAL A 62 17.84 -2.28 3.71
CA VAL A 62 17.03 -3.49 3.96
C VAL A 62 15.88 -3.19 4.93
N ASP A 63 16.08 -2.32 5.92
CA ASP A 63 15.06 -1.88 6.87
C ASP A 63 13.90 -1.13 6.19
N VAL A 64 14.20 -0.29 5.18
CA VAL A 64 13.18 0.39 4.37
C VAL A 64 12.36 -0.62 3.56
N VAL A 65 13.03 -1.61 2.98
CA VAL A 65 12.35 -2.69 2.24
C VAL A 65 11.49 -3.53 3.17
N GLN A 66 12.01 -3.90 4.34
CA GLN A 66 11.27 -4.67 5.34
C GLN A 66 10.05 -3.91 5.85
N HIS A 67 10.21 -2.62 6.18
CA HIS A 67 9.10 -1.77 6.61
C HIS A 67 8.03 -1.64 5.53
N THR A 68 8.44 -1.39 4.29
CA THR A 68 7.53 -1.26 3.14
C THR A 68 6.81 -2.58 2.85
N SER A 69 7.51 -3.71 2.92
CA SER A 69 6.93 -5.05 2.77
C SER A 69 5.87 -5.32 3.84
N HIS A 70 6.17 -5.04 5.10
CA HIS A 70 5.22 -5.21 6.21
C HIS A 70 3.96 -4.35 6.02
N LEU A 71 4.11 -3.08 5.64
CA LEU A 71 2.97 -2.21 5.33
C LEU A 71 2.14 -2.73 4.14
N PHE A 72 2.81 -3.26 3.10
CA PHE A 72 2.14 -3.87 1.96
C PHE A 72 1.32 -5.10 2.36
N HIS A 73 1.85 -5.99 3.20
CA HIS A 73 1.10 -7.13 3.72
C HIS A 73 -0.12 -6.67 4.53
N LYS A 74 0.04 -5.66 5.37
CA LYS A 74 -1.09 -5.07 6.12
C LYS A 74 -2.18 -4.54 5.19
N GLN A 75 -1.81 -3.86 4.11
CA GLN A 75 -2.77 -3.34 3.14
C GLN A 75 -3.44 -4.41 2.29
N ASN A 76 -2.69 -5.47 1.92
CA ASN A 76 -3.27 -6.61 1.23
C ASN A 76 -4.44 -7.20 2.04
N VAL A 77 -4.20 -7.45 3.32
CA VAL A 77 -5.22 -8.02 4.21
C VAL A 77 -6.35 -7.02 4.45
N ALA A 78 -6.05 -5.74 4.70
CA ALA A 78 -7.06 -4.71 4.87
C ALA A 78 -7.98 -4.56 3.64
N ALA A 79 -7.40 -4.51 2.44
CA ALA A 79 -8.16 -4.46 1.19
C ALA A 79 -9.06 -5.69 1.00
N PHE A 80 -8.62 -6.86 1.48
CA PHE A 80 -9.40 -8.08 1.39
C PHE A 80 -10.58 -8.06 2.37
N VAL A 81 -10.36 -7.58 3.60
CA VAL A 81 -11.44 -7.36 4.58
C VAL A 81 -12.46 -6.35 4.05
N GLU A 82 -12.01 -5.25 3.46
CA GLU A 82 -12.90 -4.28 2.82
C GLU A 82 -13.70 -4.92 1.67
N LEU A 83 -13.07 -5.78 0.87
CA LEU A 83 -13.74 -6.50 -0.20
C LEU A 83 -14.84 -7.43 0.33
N LEU A 84 -14.56 -8.18 1.40
CA LEU A 84 -15.54 -9.06 2.06
C LEU A 84 -16.73 -8.29 2.60
N HIS A 85 -16.53 -7.07 3.11
CA HIS A 85 -17.62 -6.23 3.64
C HIS A 85 -18.44 -5.56 2.53
N HIS A 86 -17.80 -4.99 1.52
CA HIS A 86 -18.48 -4.13 0.55
C HIS A 86 -18.92 -4.85 -0.74
N GLN A 87 -18.28 -5.97 -1.07
CA GLN A 87 -18.56 -6.74 -2.29
C GLN A 87 -18.75 -8.23 -1.97
N ARG A 88 -19.44 -8.53 -0.87
CA ARG A 88 -19.69 -9.92 -0.42
C ARG A 88 -20.37 -10.78 -1.48
N SER A 89 -21.17 -10.19 -2.35
CA SER A 89 -21.84 -10.89 -3.46
C SER A 89 -20.87 -11.54 -4.46
N LEU A 90 -19.59 -11.16 -4.45
CA LEU A 90 -18.54 -11.83 -5.23
C LEU A 90 -18.08 -13.16 -4.63
N PHE A 91 -18.50 -13.49 -3.41
CA PHE A 91 -18.08 -14.71 -2.72
C PHE A 91 -19.26 -15.67 -2.60
N SER A 92 -19.09 -16.87 -3.13
CA SER A 92 -20.02 -17.97 -2.90
C SER A 92 -19.89 -18.49 -1.45
N PRO A 93 -20.90 -19.22 -0.92
CA PRO A 93 -20.75 -19.91 0.37
C PRO A 93 -19.56 -20.87 0.40
N GLN A 94 -19.24 -21.51 -0.73
CA GLN A 94 -18.08 -22.38 -0.87
C GLN A 94 -16.77 -21.58 -0.76
N ASP A 95 -16.68 -20.42 -1.43
CA ASP A 95 -15.51 -19.53 -1.36
C ASP A 95 -15.22 -19.12 0.09
N LEU A 96 -16.27 -18.76 0.85
CA LEU A 96 -16.16 -18.36 2.25
C LEU A 96 -15.73 -19.52 3.15
N ALA A 97 -16.27 -20.72 2.93
CA ALA A 97 -15.86 -21.92 3.66
C ALA A 97 -14.40 -22.29 3.39
N GLU A 98 -13.95 -22.18 2.14
CA GLU A 98 -12.56 -22.41 1.75
C GLU A 98 -11.62 -21.39 2.39
N LEU A 99 -11.98 -20.11 2.37
CA LEU A 99 -11.23 -19.05 3.05
C LEU A 99 -11.14 -19.30 4.56
N ALA A 100 -12.25 -19.67 5.21
CA ALA A 100 -12.25 -20.01 6.62
C ALA A 100 -11.30 -21.17 6.93
N PHE A 101 -11.36 -22.25 6.14
CA PHE A 101 -10.47 -23.41 6.28
C PHE A 101 -9.00 -23.04 6.05
N LEU A 102 -8.72 -22.19 5.07
CA LEU A 102 -7.38 -21.71 4.75
C LEU A 102 -6.78 -20.86 5.87
N ILE A 103 -7.58 -19.99 6.49
CA ILE A 103 -7.11 -19.02 7.49
C ILE A 103 -7.00 -19.65 8.88
N GLN A 104 -7.87 -20.60 9.22
CA GLN A 104 -7.94 -21.22 10.54
C GLN A 104 -6.60 -21.75 11.08
N PRO A 105 -5.75 -22.46 10.32
CA PRO A 105 -4.49 -22.98 10.85
C PRO A 105 -3.34 -21.96 10.87
N LEU A 106 -3.49 -20.79 10.23
CA LEU A 106 -2.41 -19.81 10.10
C LEU A 106 -2.10 -19.13 11.44
N PRO A 107 -0.82 -18.78 11.70
CA PRO A 107 -0.49 -17.92 12.84
C PRO A 107 -1.09 -16.52 12.65
N ASP A 108 -1.22 -15.76 13.74
CA ASP A 108 -1.63 -14.35 13.68
C ASP A 108 -0.45 -13.45 13.26
N LYS A 109 0.06 -13.73 12.06
CA LYS A 109 1.13 -12.98 11.40
C LYS A 109 0.61 -12.43 10.08
N ILE A 110 0.83 -11.15 9.85
CA ILE A 110 0.22 -10.44 8.73
C ILE A 110 0.76 -10.92 7.38
N GLU A 111 2.02 -11.32 7.33
CA GLU A 111 2.69 -11.86 6.15
C GLU A 111 2.05 -13.17 5.72
N ASP A 112 1.82 -14.08 6.68
CA ASP A 112 1.22 -15.39 6.42
C ASP A 112 -0.22 -15.24 5.91
N LEU A 113 -1.02 -14.38 6.55
CA LEU A 113 -2.37 -14.04 6.09
C LEU A 113 -2.36 -13.42 4.68
N SER A 114 -1.50 -12.42 4.46
CA SER A 114 -1.37 -11.75 3.17
C SER A 114 -0.98 -12.72 2.07
N CYS A 115 -0.06 -13.63 2.33
CA CYS A 115 0.40 -14.62 1.37
C CYS A 115 -0.70 -15.64 1.04
N ALA A 116 -1.38 -16.17 2.06
CA ALA A 116 -2.47 -17.12 1.88
C ALA A 116 -3.63 -16.53 1.07
N ILE A 117 -4.09 -15.33 1.41
CA ILE A 117 -5.14 -14.60 0.67
C ILE A 117 -4.69 -14.36 -0.79
N ALA A 118 -3.44 -13.91 -0.99
CA ALA A 118 -2.92 -13.66 -2.32
C ALA A 118 -2.86 -14.93 -3.19
N GLN A 119 -2.53 -16.07 -2.59
CA GLN A 119 -2.52 -17.36 -3.28
C GLN A 119 -3.94 -17.83 -3.61
N TRP A 120 -4.86 -17.73 -2.66
CA TRP A 120 -6.27 -18.08 -2.87
C TRP A 120 -6.89 -17.27 -4.01
N CYS A 121 -6.72 -15.94 -4.03
CA CYS A 121 -7.25 -15.11 -5.11
C CYS A 121 -6.63 -15.42 -6.49
N LYS A 122 -5.46 -16.07 -6.56
CA LYS A 122 -4.83 -16.44 -7.83
C LYS A 122 -5.33 -17.79 -8.39
N GLN A 123 -6.09 -18.56 -7.61
CA GLN A 123 -6.64 -19.83 -8.06
C GLN A 123 -7.65 -19.65 -9.19
N GLU A 124 -7.81 -20.68 -10.02
CA GLU A 124 -8.83 -20.70 -11.06
C GLU A 124 -10.21 -20.56 -10.41
N GLY A 125 -11.07 -19.72 -10.99
CA GLY A 125 -12.40 -19.41 -10.45
C GLY A 125 -12.49 -18.12 -9.64
N HIS A 126 -11.38 -17.58 -9.12
CA HIS A 126 -11.39 -16.38 -8.26
C HIS A 126 -11.06 -15.06 -8.98
N ALA A 127 -11.25 -15.01 -10.31
CA ALA A 127 -10.83 -13.87 -11.13
C ALA A 127 -11.55 -12.56 -10.76
N ALA A 128 -12.85 -12.61 -10.45
CA ALA A 128 -13.63 -11.44 -10.08
C ALA A 128 -13.17 -10.85 -8.74
N GLN A 129 -12.98 -11.71 -7.73
CA GLN A 129 -12.46 -11.38 -6.41
C GLN A 129 -11.05 -10.78 -6.54
N LEU A 130 -10.18 -11.39 -7.36
CA LEU A 130 -8.83 -10.90 -7.62
C LEU A 130 -8.82 -9.51 -8.26
N MET A 131 -9.69 -9.24 -9.23
CA MET A 131 -9.78 -7.93 -9.88
C MET A 131 -10.26 -6.86 -8.90
N ALA A 132 -11.35 -7.12 -8.18
CA ALA A 132 -11.90 -6.19 -7.20
C ALA A 132 -10.89 -5.91 -6.06
N TRP A 133 -10.23 -6.96 -5.55
CA TRP A 133 -9.20 -6.82 -4.53
C TRP A 133 -8.02 -5.97 -4.99
N ARG A 134 -7.56 -6.15 -6.24
CA ARG A 134 -6.47 -5.35 -6.83
C ARG A 134 -6.84 -3.86 -6.93
N GLN A 135 -8.09 -3.55 -7.24
CA GLN A 135 -8.58 -2.17 -7.34
C GLN A 135 -8.62 -1.47 -5.99
N ILE A 136 -9.11 -2.13 -4.94
CA ILE A 136 -9.10 -1.56 -3.58
C ILE A 136 -7.66 -1.33 -3.12
N ARG A 137 -6.82 -2.35 -3.31
CA ARG A 137 -5.41 -2.30 -2.88
C ARG A 137 -4.60 -1.21 -3.57
N SER A 138 -4.82 -0.93 -4.86
CA SER A 138 -4.03 0.08 -5.57
C SER A 138 -4.23 1.48 -4.99
N GLY A 139 -5.44 1.81 -4.52
CA GLY A 139 -5.73 3.04 -3.80
C GLY A 139 -4.95 3.15 -2.49
N LEU A 140 -4.96 2.08 -1.68
CA LEU A 140 -4.23 2.02 -0.42
C LEU A 140 -2.70 2.10 -0.59
N LEU A 141 -2.16 1.45 -1.62
CA LEU A 141 -0.73 1.49 -1.93
C LEU A 141 -0.27 2.92 -2.26
N SER A 142 -1.06 3.65 -3.04
CA SER A 142 -0.74 5.05 -3.38
C SER A 142 -0.69 5.91 -2.11
N ALA A 143 -1.70 5.80 -1.25
CA ALA A 143 -1.77 6.59 -0.01
C ALA A 143 -0.60 6.28 0.95
N MET A 144 -0.20 5.01 1.05
CA MET A 144 0.95 4.58 1.84
C MET A 144 2.26 5.21 1.38
N VAL A 145 2.53 5.17 0.08
CA VAL A 145 3.79 5.67 -0.46
C VAL A 145 3.88 7.19 -0.26
N GLU A 146 2.78 7.93 -0.46
CA GLU A 146 2.75 9.36 -0.15
C GLU A 146 3.03 9.66 1.33
N LYS A 147 2.57 8.80 2.25
CA LYS A 147 2.86 8.92 3.68
C LYS A 147 4.33 8.64 3.98
N LEU A 148 4.93 7.64 3.35
CA LEU A 148 6.37 7.34 3.49
C LEU A 148 7.26 8.47 2.97
N LEU A 149 6.79 9.22 1.97
CA LEU A 149 7.46 10.40 1.42
C LEU A 149 7.21 11.68 2.24
N GLY A 150 6.42 11.61 3.34
CA GLY A 150 6.15 12.77 4.19
C GLY A 150 5.18 13.80 3.60
N ARG A 151 4.45 13.48 2.51
CA ARG A 151 3.57 14.42 1.80
C ARG A 151 2.14 14.51 2.35
N ASN A 152 1.77 13.62 3.26
CA ASN A 152 0.39 13.46 3.75
C ASN A 152 0.31 13.42 5.28
N SER A 153 0.16 14.59 5.91
CA SER A 153 -0.36 14.72 7.29
C SER A 153 -1.86 15.08 7.35
N ASP A 154 -2.48 15.46 6.22
CA ASP A 154 -3.87 15.96 6.15
C ASP A 154 -4.88 15.01 5.47
N THR A 155 -4.44 13.88 4.92
CA THR A 155 -5.41 12.83 4.57
C THR A 155 -5.78 12.13 5.86
N GLN A 156 -7.05 12.27 6.25
CA GLN A 156 -7.73 11.54 7.32
C GLN A 156 -6.99 10.25 7.61
N GLU A 157 -6.55 10.06 8.86
CA GLU A 157 -5.99 8.81 9.37
C GLU A 157 -6.61 7.68 8.56
N THR A 158 -5.88 7.10 7.59
CA THR A 158 -6.27 5.80 7.06
C THR A 158 -6.43 4.99 8.31
N PRO A 159 -7.66 4.60 8.69
CA PRO A 159 -7.91 4.18 10.04
C PRO A 159 -6.88 3.10 10.24
N SER A 160 -6.08 3.29 11.28
CA SER A 160 -5.02 2.38 11.64
C SER A 160 -5.69 1.12 12.19
N VAL A 161 -6.63 0.56 11.44
CA VAL A 161 -7.24 -0.72 11.63
C VAL A 161 -6.05 -1.65 11.67
N SER A 162 -5.71 -2.04 12.89
CA SER A 162 -4.81 -3.13 13.17
C SER A 162 -5.50 -4.37 12.63
N VAL A 163 -5.38 -4.59 11.32
CA VAL A 163 -5.93 -5.78 10.70
C VAL A 163 -5.12 -6.96 11.21
N ASN A 164 -5.82 -7.98 11.67
CA ASN A 164 -5.25 -9.20 12.24
C ASN A 164 -6.10 -10.39 11.77
N LYS A 165 -5.70 -11.61 12.15
CA LYS A 165 -6.41 -12.83 11.77
C LYS A 165 -7.89 -12.79 12.15
N ALA A 166 -8.21 -12.34 13.37
CA ALA A 166 -9.58 -12.30 13.87
C ALA A 166 -10.48 -11.39 13.02
N MET A 167 -9.97 -10.25 12.56
CA MET A 167 -10.73 -9.37 11.66
C MET A 167 -11.06 -10.03 10.33
N VAL A 168 -10.15 -10.83 9.77
CA VAL A 168 -10.42 -11.58 8.54
C VAL A 168 -11.47 -12.66 8.77
N GLN A 169 -11.36 -13.41 9.87
CA GLN A 169 -12.33 -14.43 10.26
C GLN A 169 -13.73 -13.83 10.46
N ASN A 170 -13.81 -12.74 11.23
CA ASN A 170 -15.07 -12.02 11.42
C ASN A 170 -15.64 -11.53 10.09
N ALA A 171 -14.83 -10.99 9.17
CA ALA A 171 -15.31 -10.53 7.87
C ALA A 171 -15.88 -11.66 6.99
N ILE A 172 -15.33 -12.88 7.11
CA ILE A 172 -15.85 -14.07 6.45
C ILE A 172 -17.21 -14.45 7.05
N GLU A 173 -17.33 -14.44 8.38
CA GLU A 173 -18.53 -14.84 9.13
C GLU A 173 -19.67 -13.79 9.09
N SER A 174 -19.34 -12.48 9.03
CA SER A 174 -20.28 -11.36 9.27
C SER A 174 -21.43 -11.21 8.28
N GLY A 175 -21.53 -12.03 7.24
CA GLY A 175 -22.73 -12.10 6.40
C GLY A 175 -23.63 -13.31 6.66
N GLU A 176 -23.40 -14.06 7.73
CA GLU A 176 -24.34 -15.05 8.28
C GLU A 176 -25.33 -14.40 9.29
N SER A 177 -25.65 -13.11 9.14
CA SER A 177 -26.69 -12.48 9.95
C SER A 177 -28.08 -12.76 9.36
N PHE A 178 -28.66 -13.87 9.84
CA PHE A 178 -30.08 -14.21 10.03
C PHE A 178 -31.08 -14.04 8.86
N GLU A 179 -31.73 -15.17 8.54
CA GLU A 179 -33.12 -15.38 8.05
C GLU A 179 -33.80 -14.30 7.18
#